data_AF-A0A944PIH4-F1
#
_entry.id   AF-A0A944PIH4-F1
#
_cell.length_a   1.000
_cell.length_b   1.000
_cell.length_c   1.000
_cell.angle_alpha   90.00
_cell.angle_beta   90.00
_cell.angle_gamma   90.00
#
_symmetry.space_group_name_H-M   'P 1'
#
loop_
_entity.id
_entity.type
_entity.pdbx_description
1 polymer ?
#
loop_
_entity_poly.entity_id
_entity_poly.type
_entity_poly.pdbx_seq_one_letter_code
_entity_poly.pdbx_strand_id
1 'polypeptide(L)' 'MTEAECRRCGTYIAGLDGRYACGVCGWVNDHSEGHRRLPRADEDPDRPAKGGRRPARPPRGPGPGG' A
#
# COMPACT_ATOMS: atom_id res chain seq x y z
N MET A 1 12.06 -18.03 -9.33
CA MET A 1 11.10 -18.30 -8.24
C MET A 1 11.90 -18.58 -6.98
N THR A 2 11.37 -18.20 -5.81
CA THR A 2 12.01 -18.39 -4.50
C THR A 2 11.03 -19.06 -3.54
N GLU A 3 11.51 -19.62 -2.43
CA GLU A 3 10.67 -20.28 -1.43
C GLU A 3 10.97 -19.73 -0.04
N ALA A 4 9.98 -19.71 0.86
CA ALA A 4 10.11 -19.25 2.23
C ALA A 4 8.96 -19.78 3.12
N GLU A 5 9.10 -19.69 4.44
CA GLU A 5 8.00 -19.95 5.37
C GLU A 5 7.09 -18.73 5.53
N CYS A 6 5.78 -18.97 5.61
CA CYS A 6 4.79 -17.96 5.91
C CYS A 6 5.02 -17.42 7.32
N ARG A 7 5.25 -16.10 7.44
CA ARG A 7 5.53 -15.44 8.73
C ARG A 7 4.34 -15.45 9.70
N ARG A 8 3.15 -15.84 9.23
CA ARG A 8 1.94 -15.90 10.05
C ARG A 8 1.62 -17.31 10.55
N CYS A 9 1.69 -18.32 9.68
CA CYS A 9 1.26 -19.69 10.01
C CYS A 9 2.32 -20.78 9.79
N GLY A 10 3.53 -20.41 9.36
CA GLY A 10 4.66 -21.34 9.16
C GLY A 10 4.57 -22.20 7.90
N THR A 11 3.49 -22.12 7.11
CA THR A 11 3.37 -22.90 5.87
C THR A 11 4.46 -22.51 4.86
N TYR A 12 5.09 -23.50 4.23
CA TYR A 12 6.05 -23.28 3.15
C TYR A 12 5.35 -22.75 1.89
N ILE A 13 5.86 -21.65 1.33
CA ILE A 13 5.24 -20.95 0.20
C ILE A 13 6.28 -20.58 -0.85
N ALA A 14 5.88 -20.69 -2.11
CA ALA A 14 6.66 -20.19 -3.24
C ALA A 14 6.32 -18.72 -3.52
N GLY A 15 7.33 -17.97 -3.95
CA GLY A 15 7.24 -16.56 -4.30
C GLY A 15 7.88 -16.23 -5.66
N LEU A 16 7.47 -15.11 -6.22
CA LEU A 16 7.99 -14.57 -7.48
C LEU A 16 8.52 -13.16 -7.23
N ASP A 17 9.76 -12.88 -7.65
CA ASP A 17 10.41 -11.58 -7.44
C ASP A 17 10.36 -11.08 -5.99
N GLY A 18 10.52 -11.98 -5.01
CA GLY A 18 10.44 -11.63 -3.58
C GLY A 18 9.02 -11.28 -3.10
N ARG A 19 7.97 -11.52 -3.90
CA ARG A 19 6.57 -11.46 -3.48
C ARG A 19 6.12 -12.82 -2.96
N TYR A 20 5.58 -12.82 -1.75
CA TYR A 20 5.12 -14.01 -1.07
C TYR A 20 3.65 -13.83 -0.69
N ALA A 21 2.83 -14.84 -1.02
CA ALA A 21 1.42 -14.88 -0.66
C ALA A 21 1.07 -16.29 -0.15
N CYS A 22 0.45 -16.35 1.02
CA CYS A 22 0.04 -17.60 1.64
C CYS A 22 -1.41 -17.92 1.28
N GLY A 23 -1.61 -18.96 0.47
CA GLY A 23 -2.94 -19.46 0.14
C GLY A 23 -3.71 -20.08 1.31
N VAL A 24 -3.05 -20.36 2.43
CA VAL A 24 -3.67 -21.00 3.61
C VAL A 24 -4.29 -19.97 4.56
N CYS A 25 -3.54 -18.92 4.92
CA CYS A 25 -3.99 -17.93 5.92
C CYS A 25 -4.18 -16.50 5.37
N GLY A 26 -4.00 -16.32 4.06
CA GLY A 26 -4.17 -15.04 3.36
C GLY A 26 -3.10 -14.00 3.65
N TRP A 27 -2.01 -14.36 4.33
CA TRP A 27 -0.89 -13.44 4.57
C TRP A 27 -0.16 -13.10 3.26
N VAL A 28 0.22 -11.84 3.11
CA VAL A 28 1.10 -11.34 2.03
C VAL A 28 2.20 -10.48 2.66
N ASN A 29 3.41 -10.51 2.10
CA ASN A 29 4.48 -9.63 2.55
C ASN A 29 4.24 -8.17 2.14
N ASP A 30 4.91 -7.23 2.81
CA ASP A 30 4.78 -5.82 2.44
C ASP A 30 5.26 -5.59 1.00
N HIS A 31 4.59 -4.69 0.28
CA HIS A 31 4.87 -4.47 -1.13
C HIS A 31 6.32 -3.96 -1.38
N SER A 32 6.91 -3.25 -0.41
CA SER A 32 8.30 -2.77 -0.48
C SER A 32 9.36 -3.86 -0.34
N GLU A 33 9.00 -5.03 0.18
CA GLU A 33 9.91 -6.17 0.33
C GLU A 33 10.13 -6.93 -0.99
N GLY A 34 9.32 -6.68 -2.01
CA GLY A 34 9.51 -7.26 -3.34
C GLY A 34 10.80 -6.76 -3.99
N HIS A 35 11.42 -7.60 -4.82
CA HIS A 35 12.64 -7.26 -5.56
C HIS A 35 12.37 -6.31 -6.73
N ARG A 36 11.11 -6.19 -7.16
CA ARG A 36 10.73 -5.22 -8.18
C ARG A 36 10.77 -3.81 -7.59
N ARG A 37 11.50 -2.92 -8.26
CA ARG A 37 11.52 -1.50 -7.93
C ARG A 37 10.09 -0.95 -7.88
N LEU A 38 9.78 -0.25 -6.80
CA LEU A 38 8.52 0.48 -6.69
C LEU A 38 8.48 1.66 -7.66
N PRO A 39 7.31 1.98 -8.24
CA PRO A 39 7.13 3.25 -8.96
C PRO A 39 7.50 4.42 -8.05
N ARG A 40 8.16 5.43 -8.60
CA ARG A 40 8.30 6.72 -7.90
C ARG A 40 6.94 7.42 -7.89
N ALA A 41 6.80 8.35 -6.96
CA ALA A 41 5.61 9.18 -6.88
C ALA A 41 5.38 10.02 -8.16
N ASP A 42 6.40 10.33 -8.96
CA ASP A 42 6.24 11.04 -10.25
C ASP A 42 5.74 10.15 -11.38
N GLU A 43 5.85 8.83 -11.21
CA GLU A 43 5.38 7.81 -12.15
C GLU A 43 3.94 7.36 -11.83
N ASP A 44 3.35 7.86 -10.74
CA ASP A 44 2.00 7.52 -10.29
C ASP A 44 0.95 8.31 -11.12
N PRO A 45 0.04 7.62 -11.84
CA PRO A 45 -1.00 8.27 -12.65
C PRO A 45 -2.00 9.09 -11.82
N ASP A 46 -2.20 8.73 -10.56
CA ASP A 46 -3.09 9.42 -9.63
C ASP A 46 -2.36 10.53 -8.84
N ARG A 47 -1.07 10.77 -9.13
CA ARG A 47 -0.27 11.78 -8.43
C ARG A 47 -0.93 13.16 -8.58
N PRO A 48 -1.19 13.87 -7.47
CA PRO A 48 -1.65 15.25 -7.55
C PRO A 48 -0.57 16.14 -8.17
N ALA A 49 -0.96 16.97 -9.15
CA ALA A 49 -0.08 17.95 -9.77
C ALA A 49 0.54 18.87 -8.70
N LYS A 50 1.84 19.17 -8.82
CA LYS A 50 2.52 20.16 -7.96
C LYS A 50 1.78 21.50 -8.11
N GLY A 51 1.02 21.89 -7.10
CA GLY A 51 0.20 23.11 -7.12
C GLY A 51 -1.31 22.89 -6.97
N GLY A 52 -1.76 21.64 -6.83
CA GLY A 52 -3.15 21.33 -6.45
C GLY A 52 -3.50 22.01 -5.14
N ARG A 53 -4.24 23.12 -5.23
CA ARG A 53 -4.76 23.87 -4.09
C ARG A 53 -5.49 22.87 -3.20
N ARG A 54 -5.06 22.70 -1.94
CA ARG A 54 -5.84 21.93 -0.96
C ARG A 54 -7.29 22.43 -1.07
N PRO A 55 -8.29 21.56 -1.31
CA PRO A 55 -9.67 22.02 -1.30
C PRO A 55 -9.88 22.74 0.03
N ALA A 56 -10.40 23.97 -0.04
CA ALA A 56 -10.65 24.76 1.14
C ALA A 56 -11.50 23.92 2.09
N ARG A 57 -11.07 23.80 3.35
CA ARG A 57 -11.92 23.19 4.37
C ARG A 57 -13.26 23.92 4.31
N PRO A 58 -14.41 23.21 4.20
CA PRO A 58 -15.69 23.88 4.24
C PRO A 58 -15.76 24.73 5.52
N PRO A 59 -16.36 25.93 5.47
CA PRO A 59 -16.52 26.75 6.65
C PRO A 59 -17.19 25.90 7.73
N ARG A 60 -16.67 25.94 8.97
CA ARG A 60 -17.41 25.39 10.11
C ARG A 60 -18.71 26.18 10.14
N GLY A 61 -19.84 25.49 9.92
CA GLY A 61 -21.16 26.10 9.94
C GLY A 61 -21.41 26.84 11.27
N PRO A 62 -22.39 27.76 11.31
CA PRO A 62 -22.69 28.48 12.54
C PRO A 62 -23.03 27.45 13.62
N GLY A 63 -22.25 27.48 14.70
CA GLY A 63 -22.55 26.69 15.89
C GLY A 63 -23.94 27.06 16.42
N PRO A 64 -24.63 26.13 17.09
CA PRO A 64 -25.96 26.42 17.59
C PRO A 64 -25.87 27.44 18.74
N GLY A 65 -26.63 28.53 18.61
CA GLY A 65 -27.30 29.16 19.74
C GLY A 65 -26.60 30.34 20.42
N GLY A 66 -27.37 31.43 20.53
CA GLY A 66 -27.32 32.49 21.52
C GLY A 66 -28.73 33.08 21.60
#